data_AF-A0A2M9Q7G5-F1
#
_entry.id   AF-A0A2M9Q7G5-F1
#
_cell.length_a   1.000
_cell.length_b   1.000
_cell.length_c   1.000
_cell.angle_alpha   90.00
_cell.angle_beta   90.00
_cell.angle_gamma   90.00
#
_symmetry.space_group_name_H-M   'P 1'
#
loop_
_entity.id
_entity.type
_entity.pdbx_description
1 polymer ?
#
loop_
_entity_poly.entity_id
_entity_poly.type
_entity_poly.pdbx_seq_one_letter_code
_entity_poly.pdbx_strand_id
1 'polypeptide(L)'
;LPKSFPYINEPTDFNLEQETPSKYFVNLTIDEETLNELEADADYNGLDEKGKVDAQRTAVLRKHFASVPVVNPFRKKFLGNIIAEVFKRFHITETSKMLDRMKNLGFKYSTRAGITVGVSDIVVLPDKGEILAVAQEKVDKVQAQFRRGFITEDERYDRVISSWSAAKDEIQSKLMKSLEKTNPIFMMSDSGARGNASNFTQLAGMRGLMA
;
A
#
# COMPACT_ATOMS: atom_id res chain seq x y z
N LEU A 1 8.07 -19.34 -35.68
CA LEU A 1 8.23 -19.12 -34.23
C LEU A 1 9.66 -19.48 -33.86
N PRO A 2 10.41 -18.64 -33.13
CA PRO A 2 11.77 -19.00 -32.70
C PRO A 2 11.72 -20.19 -31.73
N LYS A 3 12.70 -21.09 -31.84
CA LYS A 3 12.82 -22.35 -31.08
C LYS A 3 13.15 -22.17 -29.58
N SER A 4 13.08 -20.94 -29.03
CA SER A 4 13.69 -20.60 -27.75
C SER A 4 12.79 -19.79 -26.81
N PHE A 5 11.51 -20.16 -26.71
CA PHE A 5 10.69 -19.75 -25.57
C PHE A 5 10.37 -20.99 -24.75
N PRO A 6 11.20 -21.34 -23.75
CA PRO A 6 10.86 -22.38 -22.80
C PRO A 6 9.70 -21.86 -21.96
N TYR A 7 8.59 -22.59 -21.94
CA TYR A 7 7.55 -22.31 -20.98
C TYR A 7 8.05 -22.81 -19.61
N ILE A 8 8.12 -21.92 -18.62
CA ILE A 8 8.52 -22.20 -17.22
C ILE A 8 7.73 -23.36 -16.58
N ASN A 9 6.58 -23.74 -17.16
CA ASN A 9 5.72 -24.81 -16.68
C ASN A 9 5.77 -26.08 -17.55
N GLU A 10 6.70 -26.18 -18.51
CA GLU A 10 6.95 -27.45 -19.19
C GLU A 10 7.68 -28.41 -18.23
N PRO A 11 7.21 -29.65 -18.07
CA PRO A 11 7.83 -30.65 -17.23
C PRO A 11 9.07 -31.21 -17.95
N THR A 12 10.07 -30.37 -18.08
CA THR A 12 11.41 -30.74 -18.54
C THR A 12 12.26 -31.06 -17.31
N ASP A 13 13.12 -32.06 -17.39
CA ASP A 13 13.98 -32.47 -16.26
C ASP A 13 14.78 -31.30 -15.69
N PHE A 14 15.29 -30.41 -16.55
CA PHE A 14 15.98 -29.18 -16.15
C PHE A 14 15.10 -28.22 -15.33
N ASN A 15 13.82 -28.06 -15.71
CA ASN A 15 12.90 -27.17 -15.00
C ASN A 15 12.52 -27.76 -13.63
N LEU A 16 12.37 -29.08 -13.53
CA LEU A 16 12.02 -29.77 -12.29
C LEU A 16 13.20 -29.86 -11.31
N GLU A 17 14.42 -30.07 -11.82
CA GLU A 17 15.61 -30.29 -11.00
C GLU A 17 16.40 -29.03 -10.67
N GLN A 18 16.35 -27.97 -11.51
CA GLN A 18 17.18 -26.77 -11.32
C GLN A 18 16.37 -25.47 -11.19
N GLU A 19 15.46 -25.16 -12.11
CA GLU A 19 14.71 -23.89 -12.07
C GLU A 19 13.67 -23.85 -10.94
N THR A 20 12.95 -24.94 -10.69
CA THR A 20 11.93 -25.00 -9.62
C THR A 20 12.58 -24.97 -8.23
N PRO A 21 13.67 -25.73 -7.95
CA PRO A 21 14.37 -25.65 -6.68
C PRO A 21 14.99 -24.28 -6.41
N SER A 22 15.68 -23.69 -7.38
CA SER A 22 16.35 -22.39 -7.19
C SER A 22 15.39 -21.23 -6.91
N LYS A 23 14.14 -21.30 -7.40
CA LYS A 23 13.16 -20.24 -7.25
C LYS A 23 12.26 -20.37 -6.03
N TYR A 24 11.94 -21.60 -5.62
CA TYR A 24 10.97 -21.87 -4.54
C TYR A 24 11.60 -22.46 -3.28
N PHE A 25 12.84 -22.93 -3.33
CA PHE A 25 13.54 -23.49 -2.19
C PHE A 25 14.72 -22.59 -1.81
N VAL A 26 14.79 -22.25 -0.53
CA VAL A 26 15.91 -21.51 0.04
C VAL A 26 16.99 -22.52 0.41
N ASN A 27 18.23 -22.29 -0.02
CA ASN A 27 19.34 -23.08 0.48
C ASN A 27 19.50 -22.79 1.98
N LEU A 28 19.27 -23.81 2.82
CA LEU A 28 19.33 -23.70 4.28
C LEU A 28 20.76 -23.78 4.83
N THR A 29 21.76 -23.79 3.95
CA THR A 29 23.17 -23.71 4.36
C THR A 29 23.41 -22.34 4.99
N ILE A 30 23.96 -22.33 6.21
CA ILE A 30 24.27 -21.11 6.94
C ILE A 30 25.60 -20.53 6.47
N ASP A 31 25.66 -19.22 6.26
CA ASP A 31 26.92 -18.53 5.98
C ASP A 31 27.76 -18.50 7.26
N GLU A 32 29.09 -18.63 7.16
CA GLU A 32 30.01 -18.62 8.31
C GLU A 32 29.84 -17.37 9.19
N GLU A 33 29.51 -16.23 8.59
CA GLU A 33 29.24 -14.96 9.29
C GLU A 33 28.00 -15.06 10.20
N THR A 34 26.90 -15.60 9.69
CA THR A 34 25.66 -15.79 10.47
C THR A 34 25.78 -16.89 11.53
N LEU A 35 26.68 -17.84 11.32
CA LEU A 35 26.99 -18.88 12.32
C LEU A 35 27.73 -18.27 13.51
N ASN A 36 28.75 -17.43 13.25
CA ASN A 36 29.52 -16.75 14.29
C ASN A 36 28.65 -15.80 15.15
N GLU A 37 27.67 -15.13 14.54
CA GLU A 37 26.70 -14.29 15.26
C GLU A 37 25.81 -15.10 16.21
N LEU A 38 25.36 -16.29 15.78
CA LEU A 38 24.56 -17.18 16.62
C LEU A 38 25.39 -17.82 17.74
N GLU A 39 26.63 -18.21 17.46
CA GLU A 39 27.55 -18.80 18.44
C GLU A 39 28.02 -17.79 19.51
N ALA A 40 27.93 -16.49 19.24
CA ALA A 40 28.17 -15.43 20.22
C ALA A 40 27.03 -15.30 21.25
N ASP A 41 25.83 -15.81 20.95
CA ASP A 41 24.67 -15.75 21.84
C ASP A 41 24.70 -16.91 22.86
N ALA A 42 24.69 -16.58 24.15
CA ALA A 42 24.82 -17.59 25.22
C ALA A 42 23.63 -18.58 25.23
N ASP A 43 22.45 -18.12 24.82
CA ASP A 43 21.23 -18.92 24.73
C ASP A 43 21.32 -19.97 23.60
N TYR A 44 22.04 -19.70 22.51
CA TYR A 44 22.21 -20.63 21.39
C TYR A 44 23.09 -21.83 21.77
N ASN A 45 24.17 -21.58 22.53
CA ASN A 45 25.12 -22.62 22.93
C ASN A 45 24.53 -23.60 23.95
N GLY A 46 23.53 -23.18 24.73
CA GLY A 46 22.79 -24.01 25.68
C GLY A 46 21.67 -24.87 25.09
N LEU A 47 21.39 -24.79 23.79
CA LEU A 47 20.37 -25.59 23.12
C LEU A 47 20.85 -27.01 22.77
N ASP A 48 19.92 -27.95 22.77
CA ASP A 48 20.13 -29.30 22.23
C ASP A 48 20.51 -29.24 20.73
N GLU A 49 21.19 -30.28 20.21
CA GLU A 49 21.63 -30.33 18.81
C GLU A 49 20.49 -30.04 17.80
N LYS A 50 19.28 -30.49 18.11
CA LYS A 50 18.09 -30.23 17.29
C LYS A 50 17.64 -28.75 17.33
N GLY A 51 17.75 -28.11 18.50
CA GLY A 51 17.43 -26.69 18.67
C GLY A 51 18.44 -25.78 17.97
N LYS A 52 19.71 -26.18 17.94
CA LYS A 52 20.77 -25.47 17.19
C LYS A 52 20.50 -25.47 15.68
N VAL A 53 20.07 -26.60 15.12
CA VAL A 53 19.70 -26.70 13.69
C VAL A 53 18.48 -25.84 13.35
N ASP A 54 17.45 -25.82 14.19
CA ASP A 54 16.26 -25.00 13.94
C ASP A 54 16.54 -23.50 14.09
N ALA A 55 17.42 -23.10 15.01
CA ALA A 55 17.89 -21.72 15.15
C ALA A 55 18.72 -21.26 13.94
N GLN A 56 19.63 -22.11 13.44
CA GLN A 56 20.38 -21.85 12.21
C GLN A 56 19.44 -21.66 11.00
N ARG A 57 18.46 -22.56 10.83
CA ARG A 57 17.44 -22.44 9.77
C ARG A 57 16.66 -21.13 9.88
N THR A 58 16.27 -20.73 11.08
CA THR A 58 15.53 -19.50 11.33
C THR A 58 16.37 -18.26 10.99
N ALA A 59 17.66 -18.25 11.30
CA ALA A 59 18.57 -17.17 10.95
C ALA A 59 18.79 -17.06 9.44
N VAL A 60 19.02 -18.18 8.75
CA VAL A 60 19.13 -18.23 7.29
C VAL A 60 17.86 -17.71 6.63
N LEU A 61 16.70 -18.17 7.09
CA LEU A 61 15.41 -17.70 6.58
C LEU A 61 15.21 -16.20 6.85
N ARG A 62 15.58 -15.69 8.03
CA ARG A 62 15.48 -14.27 8.37
C ARG A 62 16.34 -13.41 7.43
N LYS A 63 17.60 -13.80 7.18
CA LYS A 63 18.49 -13.11 6.24
C LYS A 63 17.96 -13.17 4.81
N HIS A 64 17.46 -14.33 4.40
CA HIS A 64 16.84 -14.51 3.09
C HIS A 64 15.62 -13.59 2.92
N PHE A 65 14.65 -13.63 3.83
CA PHE A 65 13.45 -12.78 3.75
C PHE A 65 13.75 -11.28 3.87
N ALA A 66 14.84 -10.89 4.54
CA ALA A 66 15.31 -9.50 4.54
C ALA A 66 15.84 -9.07 3.16
N SER A 67 16.42 -9.99 2.39
CA SER A 67 16.92 -9.73 1.04
C SER A 67 15.83 -9.77 -0.04
N VAL A 68 14.70 -10.44 0.21
CA VAL A 68 13.61 -10.57 -0.76
C VAL A 68 12.83 -9.25 -0.86
N PRO A 69 12.62 -8.70 -2.08
CA PRO A 69 11.81 -7.50 -2.25
C PRO A 69 10.35 -7.77 -1.86
N VAL A 70 9.79 -6.88 -1.04
CA VAL A 70 8.39 -6.97 -0.62
C VAL A 70 7.49 -6.85 -1.85
N VAL A 71 6.61 -7.83 -2.05
CA VAL A 71 5.62 -7.81 -3.13
C VAL A 71 4.58 -6.74 -2.83
N ASN A 72 4.42 -5.80 -3.76
CA ASN A 72 3.42 -4.75 -3.62
C ASN A 72 1.99 -5.33 -3.65
N PRO A 73 1.04 -4.74 -2.89
CA PRO A 73 -0.35 -5.19 -2.89
C PRO A 73 -1.00 -5.13 -4.28
N PHE A 74 -1.86 -6.10 -4.58
CA PHE A 74 -2.66 -6.10 -5.81
C PHE A 74 -3.83 -5.12 -5.72
N ARG A 75 -3.68 -3.96 -6.36
CA ARG A 75 -4.75 -2.95 -6.48
C ARG A 75 -5.75 -3.33 -7.57
N LYS A 76 -6.94 -2.72 -7.52
CA LYS A 76 -8.01 -2.92 -8.53
C LYS A 76 -7.50 -2.77 -9.98
N LYS A 77 -6.68 -1.75 -10.27
CA LYS A 77 -6.13 -1.52 -11.62
C LYS A 77 -5.23 -2.68 -12.08
N PHE A 78 -4.41 -3.20 -11.18
CA PHE A 78 -3.52 -4.32 -11.48
C PHE A 78 -4.32 -5.61 -11.76
N LEU A 79 -5.35 -5.89 -10.97
CA LEU A 79 -6.26 -7.01 -11.23
C LEU A 79 -6.97 -6.86 -12.58
N GLY A 80 -7.40 -5.64 -12.94
CA GLY A 80 -7.97 -5.35 -14.26
C GLY A 80 -7.02 -5.69 -15.40
N ASN A 81 -5.73 -5.37 -15.28
CA ASN A 81 -4.72 -5.70 -16.28
C ASN A 81 -4.52 -7.22 -16.41
N ILE A 82 -4.52 -7.96 -15.29
CA ILE A 82 -4.45 -9.43 -15.32
C ILE A 82 -5.65 -10.01 -16.07
N ILE A 83 -6.86 -9.54 -15.76
CA ILE A 83 -8.09 -10.02 -16.42
C ILE A 83 -8.01 -9.76 -17.92
N ALA A 84 -7.55 -8.57 -18.35
CA ALA A 84 -7.39 -8.23 -19.76
C ALA A 84 -6.39 -9.15 -20.47
N GLU A 85 -5.26 -9.47 -19.83
CA GLU A 85 -4.24 -10.35 -20.41
C GLU A 85 -4.72 -11.81 -20.50
N VAL A 86 -5.42 -12.30 -19.47
CA VAL A 86 -6.04 -13.64 -19.49
C VAL A 86 -7.09 -13.72 -20.60
N PHE A 87 -7.92 -12.69 -20.75
CA PHE A 87 -8.91 -12.62 -21.82
C PHE A 87 -8.29 -12.63 -23.21
N LYS A 88 -7.19 -11.89 -23.40
CA LYS A 88 -6.45 -11.83 -24.65
C LYS A 88 -5.87 -13.20 -25.05
N ARG A 89 -5.41 -13.99 -24.08
CA ARG A 89 -4.71 -15.26 -24.31
C ARG A 89 -5.65 -16.48 -24.35
N PHE A 90 -6.67 -16.51 -23.51
CA PHE A 90 -7.49 -17.71 -23.27
C PHE A 90 -8.99 -17.50 -23.58
N HIS A 91 -9.36 -16.32 -24.08
CA HIS A 91 -10.73 -15.97 -24.47
C HIS A 91 -11.76 -16.16 -23.34
N ILE A 92 -13.04 -16.35 -23.69
CA ILE A 92 -14.17 -16.16 -22.79
C ILE A 92 -14.25 -17.23 -21.68
N THR A 93 -14.19 -18.52 -22.06
CA THR A 93 -14.52 -19.63 -21.14
C THR A 93 -13.55 -19.72 -19.96
N GLU A 94 -12.24 -19.65 -20.22
CA GLU A 94 -11.24 -19.73 -19.15
C GLU A 94 -11.18 -18.46 -18.31
N THR A 95 -11.40 -17.29 -18.93
CA THR A 95 -11.51 -16.02 -18.19
C THR A 95 -12.68 -16.06 -17.20
N SER A 96 -13.84 -16.58 -17.62
CA SER A 96 -15.01 -16.70 -16.75
C SER A 96 -14.74 -17.59 -15.53
N LYS A 97 -14.15 -18.77 -15.73
CA LYS A 97 -13.76 -19.67 -14.62
C LYS A 97 -12.76 -19.00 -13.67
N MET A 98 -11.79 -18.26 -14.21
CA MET A 98 -10.78 -17.54 -13.43
C MET A 98 -11.39 -16.42 -12.59
N LEU A 99 -12.33 -15.66 -13.14
CA LEU A 99 -13.05 -14.60 -12.44
C LEU A 99 -13.86 -15.16 -11.25
N ASP A 100 -14.53 -16.30 -11.41
CA ASP A 100 -15.26 -16.93 -10.30
C ASP A 100 -14.33 -17.41 -9.19
N ARG A 101 -13.16 -17.98 -9.53
CA ARG A 101 -12.15 -18.35 -8.55
C ARG A 101 -11.60 -17.12 -7.82
N MET A 102 -11.31 -16.05 -8.55
CA MET A 102 -10.84 -14.78 -7.97
C MET A 102 -11.87 -14.19 -7.00
N LYS A 103 -13.16 -14.19 -7.38
CA LYS A 103 -14.27 -13.76 -6.53
C LYS A 103 -14.32 -14.54 -5.22
N ASN A 104 -14.32 -15.87 -5.31
CA ASN A 104 -14.38 -16.74 -4.12
C ASN A 104 -13.17 -16.54 -3.20
N LEU A 105 -11.98 -16.41 -3.78
CA LEU A 105 -10.75 -16.14 -3.04
C LEU A 105 -10.81 -14.78 -2.33
N GLY A 106 -11.28 -13.75 -3.04
CA GLY A 106 -11.45 -12.40 -2.52
C GLY A 106 -12.40 -12.37 -1.32
N PHE A 107 -13.59 -12.97 -1.43
CA PHE A 107 -14.55 -13.01 -0.32
C PHE A 107 -14.06 -13.81 0.89
N LYS A 108 -13.35 -14.93 0.66
CA LYS A 108 -12.76 -15.72 1.75
C LYS A 108 -11.75 -14.90 2.56
N TYR A 109 -10.83 -14.23 1.88
CA TYR A 109 -9.79 -13.45 2.55
C TYR A 109 -10.28 -12.11 3.09
N SER A 110 -11.25 -11.46 2.45
CA SER A 110 -11.86 -10.24 2.99
C SER A 110 -12.56 -10.50 4.32
N THR A 111 -13.21 -11.66 4.45
CA THR A 111 -13.87 -12.09 5.70
C THR A 111 -12.83 -12.36 6.79
N ARG A 112 -11.75 -13.09 6.45
CA ARG A 112 -10.65 -13.38 7.39
C ARG A 112 -9.87 -12.13 7.82
N ALA A 113 -9.77 -11.13 6.94
CA ALA A 113 -9.09 -9.88 7.24
C ALA A 113 -9.82 -9.03 8.29
N GLY A 114 -11.13 -9.23 8.49
CA GLY A 114 -11.90 -8.57 9.55
C GLY A 114 -11.87 -7.04 9.46
N ILE A 115 -11.79 -6.48 8.25
CA ILE A 115 -11.68 -5.04 8.05
C ILE A 115 -12.95 -4.36 8.56
N THR A 116 -12.80 -3.53 9.58
CA THR A 116 -13.87 -2.76 10.22
C THR A 116 -13.54 -1.27 10.22
N VAL A 117 -14.51 -0.43 10.59
CA VAL A 117 -14.31 1.02 10.73
C VAL A 117 -14.82 1.45 12.10
N GLY A 118 -13.94 2.05 12.89
CA GLY A 118 -14.25 2.71 14.15
C GLY A 118 -13.91 4.20 14.11
N VAL A 119 -14.41 4.94 15.11
CA VAL A 119 -14.03 6.34 15.33
C VAL A 119 -12.54 6.46 15.66
N SER A 120 -11.96 5.44 16.30
CA SER A 120 -10.53 5.33 16.58
C SER A 120 -9.65 5.30 15.33
N ASP A 121 -10.20 4.87 14.20
CA ASP A 121 -9.44 4.78 12.93
C ASP A 121 -9.35 6.14 12.22
N ILE A 122 -10.14 7.12 12.69
CA ILE A 122 -10.18 8.48 12.15
C ILE A 122 -9.09 9.30 12.84
N VAL A 123 -7.92 9.35 12.21
CA VAL A 123 -6.80 10.18 12.68
C VAL A 123 -7.06 11.64 12.32
N VAL A 124 -7.14 12.51 13.34
CA VAL A 124 -7.25 13.96 13.14
C VAL A 124 -5.85 14.57 13.07
N LEU A 125 -5.62 15.44 12.09
CA LEU A 125 -4.31 16.09 11.90
C LEU A 125 -4.07 17.16 12.99
N PRO A 126 -2.95 17.12 13.73
CA PRO A 126 -2.64 18.12 14.75
C PRO A 126 -2.41 19.53 14.16
N ASP A 127 -1.69 19.62 13.05
CA ASP A 127 -1.36 20.87 12.37
C ASP A 127 -2.55 21.56 11.68
N LYS A 128 -3.75 20.98 11.75
CA LYS A 128 -4.95 21.51 11.09
C LYS A 128 -5.23 22.96 11.48
N GLY A 129 -5.05 23.30 12.76
CA GLY A 129 -5.27 24.66 13.26
C GLY A 129 -4.34 25.69 12.62
N GLU A 130 -3.07 25.34 12.46
CA GLU A 130 -2.06 26.22 11.85
C GLU A 130 -2.36 26.47 10.36
N ILE A 131 -2.72 25.42 9.62
CA ILE A 131 -3.06 25.54 8.19
C ILE A 131 -4.27 26.46 8.00
N LEU A 132 -5.29 26.32 8.85
CA LEU A 132 -6.47 27.19 8.82
C LEU A 132 -6.12 28.63 9.20
N ALA A 133 -5.24 28.85 10.19
CA ALA A 133 -4.80 30.18 10.56
C ALA A 133 -4.04 30.89 9.42
N VAL A 134 -3.14 30.17 8.73
CA VAL A 134 -2.42 30.70 7.56
C VAL A 134 -3.38 31.03 6.42
N ALA A 135 -4.38 30.17 6.17
CA ALA A 135 -5.40 30.43 5.16
C ALA A 135 -6.25 31.66 5.51
N GLN A 136 -6.64 31.79 6.78
CA GLN A 136 -7.40 32.93 7.27
C GLN A 136 -6.61 34.24 7.13
N GLU A 137 -5.32 34.25 7.48
CA GLU A 137 -4.47 35.44 7.33
C GLU A 137 -4.38 35.90 5.86
N LYS A 138 -4.33 34.96 4.91
CA LYS A 138 -4.37 35.27 3.47
C LYS A 138 -5.70 35.89 3.07
N VAL A 139 -6.82 35.33 3.56
CA VAL A 139 -8.17 35.85 3.30
C VAL A 139 -8.32 37.27 3.88
N ASP A 140 -7.80 37.52 5.08
CA ASP A 140 -7.87 38.84 5.72
C ASP A 140 -7.08 39.89 4.93
N LYS A 141 -5.91 39.52 4.37
CA LYS A 141 -5.14 40.38 3.45
C LYS A 141 -5.92 40.69 2.18
N VAL A 142 -6.60 39.71 1.58
CA VAL A 142 -7.46 39.91 0.40
C VAL A 142 -8.63 40.84 0.73
N GLN A 143 -9.28 40.65 1.89
CA GLN A 143 -10.34 41.55 2.34
C GLN A 143 -9.83 42.97 2.62
N ALA A 144 -8.62 43.14 3.15
CA ALA A 144 -8.00 44.45 3.34
C ALA A 144 -7.72 45.13 1.99
N GLN A 145 -7.27 44.39 0.97
CA GLN A 145 -7.08 44.92 -0.39
C GLN A 145 -8.41 45.37 -1.02
N PHE A 146 -9.46 44.58 -0.85
CA PHE A 146 -10.81 44.92 -1.32
C PHE A 146 -11.34 46.19 -0.63
N ARG A 147 -11.21 46.30 0.70
CA ARG A 147 -11.63 47.51 1.45
C ARG A 147 -10.89 48.77 1.02
N ARG A 148 -9.65 48.64 0.52
CA ARG A 148 -8.85 49.75 -0.01
C ARG A 148 -9.14 50.05 -1.48
N GLY A 149 -10.00 49.28 -2.15
CA GLY A 149 -10.35 49.46 -3.56
C GLY A 149 -9.30 48.96 -4.55
N PHE A 150 -8.35 48.13 -4.13
CA PHE A 150 -7.31 47.61 -5.02
C PHE A 150 -7.77 46.45 -5.93
N ILE A 151 -8.88 45.79 -5.58
CA ILE A 151 -9.41 44.62 -6.29
C ILE A 151 -10.93 44.72 -6.38
N THR A 152 -11.52 44.06 -7.38
CA THR A 152 -12.97 43.98 -7.54
C THR A 152 -13.58 42.88 -6.67
N GLU A 153 -14.91 42.85 -6.57
CA GLU A 153 -15.63 41.82 -5.82
C GLU A 153 -15.44 40.42 -6.41
N ASP A 154 -15.44 40.31 -7.75
CA ASP A 154 -15.20 39.04 -8.46
C ASP A 154 -13.79 38.52 -8.17
N GLU A 155 -12.77 39.39 -8.24
CA GLU A 155 -11.39 39.03 -7.91
C GLU A 155 -11.22 38.64 -6.44
N ARG A 156 -11.93 39.32 -5.52
CA ARG A 156 -11.95 38.96 -4.10
C ARG A 156 -12.51 37.56 -3.93
N TYR A 157 -13.66 37.26 -4.55
CA TYR A 157 -14.33 35.97 -4.47
C TYR A 157 -13.41 34.83 -4.94
N ASP A 158 -12.81 34.97 -6.12
CA ASP A 158 -11.92 33.95 -6.70
C ASP A 158 -10.67 33.74 -5.83
N ARG A 159 -10.07 34.81 -5.30
CA ARG A 159 -8.89 34.70 -4.42
C ARG A 159 -9.21 34.03 -3.08
N VAL A 160 -10.40 34.28 -2.53
CA VAL A 160 -10.87 33.62 -1.31
C VAL A 160 -11.09 32.13 -1.56
N ILE A 161 -11.76 31.77 -2.67
CA ILE A 161 -11.95 30.37 -3.06
C ILE A 161 -10.61 29.66 -3.24
N SER A 162 -9.67 30.28 -3.95
CA SER A 162 -8.34 29.73 -4.20
C SER A 162 -7.59 29.48 -2.89
N SER A 163 -7.65 30.43 -1.95
CA SER A 163 -6.99 30.31 -0.64
C SER A 163 -7.54 29.14 0.18
N TRP A 164 -8.87 28.99 0.24
CA TRP A 164 -9.51 27.88 0.96
C TRP A 164 -9.35 26.53 0.26
N SER A 165 -9.33 26.51 -1.08
CA SER A 165 -9.08 25.29 -1.85
C SER A 165 -7.66 24.79 -1.64
N ALA A 166 -6.66 25.69 -1.66
CA ALA A 166 -5.28 25.35 -1.36
C ALA A 166 -5.11 24.78 0.07
N ALA A 167 -5.78 25.38 1.06
CA ALA A 167 -5.75 24.88 2.44
C ALA A 167 -6.37 23.48 2.56
N LYS A 168 -7.48 23.22 1.84
CA LYS A 168 -8.11 21.89 1.79
C LYS A 168 -7.17 20.85 1.18
N ASP A 169 -6.50 21.17 0.08
CA ASP A 169 -5.60 20.27 -0.61
C ASP A 169 -4.35 19.96 0.23
N GLU A 170 -3.85 20.96 0.97
CA GLU A 170 -2.75 20.76 1.93
C GLU A 170 -3.16 19.82 3.07
N ILE A 171 -4.34 20.05 3.67
CA ILE A 171 -4.90 19.18 4.71
C ILE A 171 -5.07 17.76 4.16
N GLN A 172 -5.64 17.58 2.98
CA GLN A 172 -5.81 16.28 2.33
C GLN A 172 -4.48 15.55 2.16
N SER A 173 -3.45 16.24 1.66
CA SER A 173 -2.12 15.66 1.42
C SER A 173 -1.45 15.22 2.72
N LYS A 174 -1.45 16.07 3.75
CA LYS A 174 -0.87 15.75 5.07
C LYS A 174 -1.63 14.61 5.75
N LEU A 175 -2.97 14.65 5.68
CA LEU A 175 -3.83 13.61 6.24
C LEU A 175 -3.52 12.25 5.61
N MET A 176 -3.46 12.15 4.28
CA MET A 176 -3.15 10.87 3.60
C MET A 176 -1.75 10.34 3.92
N LYS A 177 -0.78 11.22 4.21
CA LYS A 177 0.58 10.83 4.63
C LYS A 177 0.65 10.40 6.09
N SER A 178 -0.24 10.92 6.93
CA SER A 178 -0.31 10.59 8.35
C SER A 178 -0.94 9.21 8.61
N LEU A 179 -1.66 8.64 7.65
CA LEU A 179 -2.30 7.34 7.84
C LEU A 179 -1.30 6.20 7.64
N GLU A 180 -1.30 5.28 8.60
CA GLU A 180 -0.57 4.03 8.46
C GLU A 180 -1.17 3.14 7.37
N LYS A 181 -0.32 2.35 6.70
CA LYS A 181 -0.76 1.43 5.64
C LYS A 181 -1.71 0.34 6.13
N THR A 182 -1.66 0.03 7.41
CA THR A 182 -2.48 -0.96 8.12
C THR A 182 -3.86 -0.42 8.51
N ASN A 183 -4.08 0.91 8.44
CA ASN A 183 -5.36 1.50 8.79
C ASN A 183 -6.45 1.02 7.80
N PRO A 184 -7.58 0.46 8.27
CA PRO A 184 -8.70 0.03 7.43
C PRO A 184 -9.18 1.05 6.41
N ILE A 185 -9.24 2.33 6.81
CA ILE A 185 -9.69 3.42 5.95
C ILE A 185 -8.68 3.67 4.83
N PHE A 186 -7.38 3.66 5.15
CA PHE A 186 -6.32 3.77 4.16
C PHE A 186 -6.37 2.59 3.18
N MET A 187 -6.48 1.36 3.69
CA MET A 187 -6.55 0.15 2.87
C MET A 187 -7.71 0.19 1.88
N MET A 188 -8.90 0.63 2.31
CA MET A 188 -10.07 0.73 1.42
C MET A 188 -9.89 1.78 0.32
N SER A 189 -9.24 2.90 0.63
CA SER A 189 -8.98 3.98 -0.33
C SER A 189 -7.86 3.62 -1.32
N ASP A 190 -6.71 3.16 -0.83
CA ASP A 190 -5.54 2.85 -1.67
C ASP A 190 -5.75 1.62 -2.56
N SER A 191 -6.51 0.63 -2.09
CA SER A 191 -6.88 -0.55 -2.89
C SER A 191 -7.84 -0.21 -4.05
N GLY A 192 -8.52 0.93 -3.96
CA GLY A 192 -9.58 1.34 -4.90
C GLY A 192 -10.89 0.55 -4.73
N ALA A 193 -11.08 -0.09 -3.56
CA ALA A 193 -12.30 -0.81 -3.24
C ALA A 193 -13.45 0.15 -2.91
N ARG A 194 -13.22 1.12 -2.01
CA ARG A 194 -14.23 2.11 -1.59
C ARG A 194 -13.58 3.33 -0.93
N GLY A 195 -14.12 4.52 -1.24
CA GLY A 195 -13.69 5.77 -0.62
C GLY A 195 -12.55 6.45 -1.37
N ASN A 196 -12.80 7.67 -1.83
CA ASN A 196 -11.78 8.58 -2.33
C ASN A 196 -11.12 9.28 -1.14
N ALA A 197 -9.82 9.63 -1.24
CA ALA A 197 -9.12 10.55 -0.34
C ALA A 197 -9.94 11.82 0.00
N SER A 198 -10.72 12.35 -0.96
CA SER A 198 -11.63 13.48 -0.73
C SER A 198 -12.72 13.17 0.31
N ASN A 199 -13.35 11.99 0.26
CA ASN A 199 -14.38 11.60 1.24
C ASN A 199 -13.77 11.44 2.63
N PHE A 200 -12.55 10.91 2.69
CA PHE A 200 -11.84 10.78 3.96
C PHE A 200 -11.43 12.13 4.54
N THR A 201 -10.98 13.05 3.69
CA THR A 201 -10.68 14.43 4.08
C THR A 201 -11.91 15.11 4.69
N GLN A 202 -13.11 14.80 4.23
CA GLN A 202 -14.34 15.33 4.84
C GLN A 202 -14.64 14.74 6.22
N LEU A 203 -14.23 13.49 6.49
CA LEU A 203 -14.45 12.84 7.78
C LEU A 203 -13.45 13.30 8.84
N ALA A 204 -12.16 13.40 8.48
CA ALA A 204 -11.08 13.65 9.46
C ALA A 204 -10.43 15.04 9.33
N GLY A 205 -10.56 15.69 8.17
CA GLY A 205 -9.93 16.96 7.83
C GLY A 205 -10.93 18.12 7.86
N MET A 206 -11.35 18.57 6.69
CA MET A 206 -12.32 19.66 6.51
C MET A 206 -13.34 19.33 5.42
N ARG A 207 -14.55 19.86 5.56
CA ARG A 207 -15.64 19.62 4.59
C ARG A 207 -15.41 20.34 3.25
N GLY A 208 -14.78 21.51 3.29
CA GLY A 208 -14.49 22.34 2.11
C GLY A 208 -15.53 23.44 1.87
N LEU A 209 -15.37 24.14 0.75
CA LEU A 209 -16.31 25.15 0.27
C LEU A 209 -17.61 24.47 -0.19
N MET A 210 -18.74 25.13 0.06
CA MET A 210 -20.06 24.74 -0.42
C MET A 210 -20.49 25.75 -1.49
N ALA A 211 -21.18 25.26 -2.52
CA ALA A 211 -21.79 26.09 -3.55
C ALA A 211 -23.15 26.64 -3.09
#